data_AF-A0A6N9C0K7-F1
#
_entry.id   AF-A0A6N9C0K7-F1
#
_cell.length_a   1.000
_cell.length_b   1.000
_cell.length_c   1.000
_cell.angle_alpha   90.00
_cell.angle_beta   90.00
_cell.angle_gamma   90.00
#
_symmetry.space_group_name_H-M   'P 1'
#
loop_
_entity.id
_entity.type
_entity.pdbx_description
1 polymer ?
#
loop_
_entity_poly.entity_id
_entity_poly.type
_entity_poly.pdbx_seq_one_letter_code
_entity_poly.pdbx_strand_id
1 'polypeptide(L)'
;MAALGGMSHAQGAEPLRWALDEFRTRCVALWSDEPHPECRVAEFGEVAVLDGWTLFFAVYDDPAMPILIMGTSGWRQRNALVLLKADRLDPQEATVLHIRKPERGDGPIMYHVPEVIETELGPVLFLRGTGSGDGSFQFEYDEHWLWRSGALVPLDVHGWLYPMRERMPDGFALKGIGDLRDALRTLTYVSRDVAVAGDLDCCPSGGTLRIRFEWDDLTLRVESFEHDPGGQVPAE
;
A
#
# COMPACT_ATOMS: atom_id res chain seq x y z
N MET A 1 14.32 9.50 -3.60
CA MET A 1 14.10 8.05 -3.82
C MET A 1 14.82 7.29 -2.72
N ALA A 2 14.15 7.12 -1.58
CA ALA A 2 14.59 6.18 -0.56
C ALA A 2 14.12 4.79 -0.99
N ALA A 3 15.02 3.81 -0.95
CA ALA A 3 14.67 2.42 -1.22
C ALA A 3 13.76 1.91 -0.09
N LEU A 4 12.61 1.37 -0.46
CA LEU A 4 11.68 0.69 0.44
C LEU A 4 12.43 -0.47 1.13
N GLY A 5 12.75 -0.28 2.41
CA GLY A 5 13.51 -1.23 3.23
C GLY A 5 12.63 -2.33 3.78
N GLY A 6 11.82 -2.97 2.93
CA GLY A 6 11.18 -4.23 3.27
C GLY A 6 12.25 -5.29 3.48
N MET A 7 12.31 -5.90 4.66
CA MET A 7 13.13 -7.10 4.86
C MET A 7 12.56 -8.24 4.02
N SER A 8 12.98 -8.30 2.74
CA SER A 8 12.92 -9.53 1.97
C SER A 8 13.82 -10.52 2.68
N HIS A 9 13.24 -11.55 3.29
CA HIS A 9 14.02 -12.62 3.90
C HIS A 9 15.03 -13.12 2.88
N ALA A 10 16.31 -13.10 3.28
CA ALA A 10 17.42 -13.59 2.47
C ALA A 10 17.08 -14.98 1.93
N GLN A 11 17.27 -15.17 0.62
CA GLN A 11 17.13 -16.46 -0.06
C GLN A 11 18.03 -17.49 0.67
N GLY A 12 17.43 -18.37 1.48
CA GLY A 12 18.13 -19.46 2.16
C GLY A 12 17.81 -19.68 3.64
N ALA A 13 17.13 -18.76 4.33
CA ALA A 13 16.58 -19.05 5.66
C ALA A 13 15.32 -19.91 5.52
N GLU A 14 15.18 -20.97 6.32
CA GLU A 14 13.91 -21.71 6.37
C GLU A 14 12.78 -20.74 6.73
N PRO A 15 11.65 -20.79 6.02
CA PRO A 15 10.52 -19.92 6.32
C PRO A 15 10.10 -20.18 7.76
N LEU A 16 10.12 -19.10 8.55
CA LEU A 16 9.71 -19.20 9.95
C LEU A 16 8.23 -19.62 9.99
N ARG A 17 7.98 -20.76 10.64
CA ARG A 17 6.66 -21.34 10.86
C ARG A 17 6.28 -21.15 12.32
N TRP A 18 5.03 -20.74 12.54
CA TRP A 18 4.47 -20.63 13.87
C TRP A 18 3.03 -21.09 13.87
N ALA A 19 2.54 -21.50 15.03
CA ALA A 19 1.13 -21.74 15.21
C ALA A 19 0.32 -20.45 14.94
N LEU A 20 -0.70 -20.56 14.10
CA LEU A 20 -1.57 -19.46 13.65
C LEU A 20 -2.20 -18.73 14.84
N ASP A 21 -2.55 -19.46 15.91
CA ASP A 21 -3.13 -18.90 17.12
C ASP A 21 -2.18 -17.93 17.86
N GLU A 22 -0.86 -18.08 17.67
CA GLU A 22 0.10 -17.15 18.24
C GLU A 22 -0.03 -15.76 17.62
N PHE A 23 -0.21 -15.66 16.31
CA PHE A 23 -0.42 -14.36 15.65
C PHE A 23 -1.71 -13.68 16.10
N ARG A 24 -2.71 -14.47 16.51
CA ARG A 24 -4.02 -14.00 16.98
C ARG A 24 -3.99 -13.53 18.44
N THR A 25 -3.20 -14.17 19.29
CA THR A 25 -3.29 -14.00 20.75
C THR A 25 -2.12 -13.23 21.36
N ARG A 26 -0.98 -13.17 20.68
CA ARG A 26 0.23 -12.52 21.20
C ARG A 26 0.99 -11.79 20.10
N CYS A 27 1.82 -10.83 20.50
CA CYS A 27 2.80 -10.28 19.58
C CYS A 27 3.90 -11.31 19.36
N VAL A 28 4.00 -11.79 18.12
CA VAL A 28 5.11 -12.64 17.71
C VAL A 28 6.35 -11.75 17.61
N ALA A 29 7.47 -12.22 18.16
CA ALA A 29 8.76 -11.53 18.18
C ALA A 29 9.39 -11.49 16.77
N LEU A 30 8.72 -10.82 15.84
CA LEU A 30 9.13 -10.76 14.44
C LEU A 30 10.18 -9.68 14.17
N TRP A 31 10.31 -8.70 15.07
CA TRP A 31 11.15 -7.51 14.85
C TRP A 31 12.10 -7.18 15.99
N SER A 32 12.07 -7.93 17.10
CA SER A 32 13.02 -7.82 18.20
C SER A 32 13.16 -9.16 18.90
N ASP A 33 14.35 -9.44 19.43
CA ASP A 33 14.60 -10.61 20.28
C ASP A 33 14.03 -10.43 21.70
N GLU A 34 13.58 -9.22 22.03
CA GLU A 34 13.06 -8.88 23.35
C GLU A 34 11.53 -8.79 23.32
N PRO A 35 10.82 -9.52 24.20
CA PRO A 35 9.38 -9.42 24.28
C PRO A 35 8.96 -8.01 24.67
N HIS A 36 8.04 -7.43 23.91
CA HIS A 36 7.42 -6.14 24.21
C HIS A 36 6.14 -6.37 25.03
N PRO A 37 6.18 -6.24 26.37
CA PRO A 37 5.08 -6.68 27.23
C PRO A 37 3.79 -5.89 27.06
N GLU A 38 3.87 -4.68 26.51
CA GLU A 38 2.69 -3.86 26.19
C GLU A 38 2.32 -3.87 24.70
N CYS A 39 3.00 -4.71 23.89
CA CYS A 39 2.54 -5.02 22.54
C CYS A 39 1.26 -5.87 22.60
N ARG A 40 0.30 -5.55 21.74
CA ARG A 40 -0.97 -6.29 21.64
C ARG A 40 -1.39 -6.52 20.18
N VAL A 41 -2.17 -7.57 19.96
CA VAL A 41 -2.87 -7.78 18.69
C VAL A 41 -4.05 -6.81 18.64
N ALA A 42 -3.99 -5.86 17.71
CA ALA A 42 -5.06 -4.89 17.48
C ALA A 42 -6.17 -5.48 16.60
N GLU A 43 -5.78 -6.23 15.57
CA GLU A 43 -6.69 -6.88 14.64
C GLU A 43 -6.08 -8.17 14.10
N PHE A 44 -6.91 -9.17 13.82
CA PHE A 44 -6.51 -10.41 13.18
C PHE A 44 -7.68 -10.93 12.36
N GLY A 45 -7.42 -11.36 11.12
CA GLY A 45 -8.48 -11.87 10.25
C GLY A 45 -7.97 -12.65 9.06
N GLU A 46 -8.90 -13.34 8.41
CA GLU A 46 -8.69 -13.92 7.09
C GLU A 46 -8.80 -12.81 6.04
N VAL A 47 -7.87 -12.82 5.07
CA VAL A 47 -7.89 -11.92 3.92
C VAL A 47 -8.65 -12.56 2.76
N ALA A 48 -8.21 -13.75 2.35
CA ALA A 48 -8.75 -14.47 1.20
C ALA A 48 -8.22 -15.92 1.15
N VAL A 49 -8.80 -16.73 0.26
CA VAL A 49 -8.24 -18.03 -0.12
C VAL A 49 -7.77 -17.96 -1.57
N LEU A 50 -6.46 -18.07 -1.81
CA LEU A 50 -5.83 -17.99 -3.14
C LEU A 50 -5.04 -19.27 -3.44
N ASP A 51 -5.33 -19.93 -4.56
CA ASP A 51 -4.69 -21.20 -4.97
C ASP A 51 -4.73 -22.31 -3.88
N GLY A 52 -5.79 -22.31 -3.07
CA GLY A 52 -5.95 -23.23 -1.93
C GLY A 52 -5.10 -22.88 -0.71
N TRP A 53 -4.50 -21.69 -0.66
CA TRP A 53 -3.86 -21.13 0.52
C TRP A 53 -4.79 -20.12 1.19
N THR A 54 -5.06 -20.28 2.48
CA THR A 54 -5.75 -19.25 3.25
C THR A 54 -4.74 -18.20 3.70
N LEU A 55 -4.99 -16.97 3.33
CA LEU A 55 -4.19 -15.81 3.71
C LEU A 55 -4.81 -15.15 4.94
N PHE A 56 -3.98 -14.82 5.91
CA PHE A 56 -4.37 -14.09 7.11
C PHE A 56 -3.57 -12.81 7.24
N PHE A 57 -4.09 -11.88 8.03
CA PHE A 57 -3.38 -10.69 8.45
C PHE A 57 -3.45 -10.55 9.97
N ALA A 58 -2.44 -9.88 10.53
CA ALA A 58 -2.42 -9.43 11.90
C ALA A 58 -1.92 -7.99 11.93
N VAL A 59 -2.62 -7.13 12.67
CA VAL A 59 -2.18 -5.79 13.02
C VAL A 59 -1.76 -5.78 14.48
N TYR A 60 -0.54 -5.37 14.76
CA TYR A 60 0.03 -5.27 16.11
C TYR A 60 0.16 -3.82 16.51
N ASP A 61 -0.26 -3.47 17.73
CA ASP A 61 0.05 -2.18 18.35
C ASP A 61 1.24 -2.38 19.28
N ASP A 62 2.41 -1.85 18.92
CA ASP A 62 3.65 -2.02 19.68
C ASP A 62 4.18 -0.68 20.23
N PRO A 63 4.18 -0.49 21.56
CA PRO A 63 4.68 0.74 22.19
C PRO A 63 6.17 1.00 22.01
N ALA A 64 6.97 0.03 21.58
CA ALA A 64 8.37 0.24 21.27
C ALA A 64 8.61 0.90 19.90
N MET A 65 7.60 0.96 19.03
CA MET A 65 7.74 1.60 17.73
C MET A 65 7.88 3.13 17.87
N PRO A 66 8.74 3.75 17.04
CA PRO A 66 9.03 5.17 17.10
C PRO A 66 7.74 5.99 16.94
N ILE A 67 7.57 7.01 17.78
CA ILE A 67 6.53 8.03 17.60
C ILE A 67 7.22 9.29 17.12
N LEU A 68 6.74 9.87 16.02
CA LEU A 68 6.90 11.30 15.76
C LEU A 68 5.69 12.04 16.35
N ILE A 69 5.93 12.75 17.45
CA ILE A 69 4.91 13.59 18.11
C ILE A 69 4.90 14.94 17.41
N MET A 70 3.81 15.25 16.70
CA MET A 70 3.46 16.63 16.39
C MET A 70 2.08 16.94 16.99
N GLY A 71 2.08 17.48 18.21
CA GLY A 71 0.88 18.04 18.86
C GLY A 71 0.52 17.44 20.23
N THR A 72 -0.15 18.24 21.04
CA THR A 72 -0.57 17.95 22.43
C THR A 72 -1.86 17.12 22.54
N SER A 73 -2.52 16.79 21.44
CA SER A 73 -3.77 16.01 21.41
C SER A 73 -3.50 14.61 20.87
N GLY A 74 -3.29 13.67 21.79
CA GLY A 74 -2.79 12.34 21.51
C GLY A 74 -3.63 11.52 20.52
N TRP A 75 -2.96 11.10 19.45
CA TRP A 75 -3.18 9.80 18.82
C TRP A 75 -1.79 9.21 18.54
N ARG A 76 -1.45 8.12 19.24
CA ARG A 76 -0.22 7.34 19.03
C ARG A 76 -0.66 6.05 18.37
N GLN A 77 -0.52 5.96 17.05
CA GLN A 77 -0.77 4.71 16.34
C GLN A 77 0.57 4.14 15.92
N ARG A 78 0.84 2.93 16.41
CA ARG A 78 2.12 2.24 16.36
C ARG A 78 1.88 0.86 15.80
N ASN A 79 1.35 0.83 14.59
CA ASN A 79 0.82 -0.39 14.02
C ASN A 79 1.89 -1.05 13.16
N ALA A 80 2.10 -2.35 13.35
CA ALA A 80 2.76 -3.22 12.38
C ALA A 80 1.68 -4.06 11.68
N LEU A 81 1.84 -4.30 10.39
CA LEU A 81 1.04 -5.25 9.63
C LEU A 81 1.89 -6.48 9.32
N VAL A 82 1.31 -7.66 9.54
CA VAL A 82 1.92 -8.93 9.17
C VAL A 82 0.94 -9.70 8.30
N LEU A 83 1.45 -10.18 7.17
CA LEU A 83 0.72 -11.07 6.27
C LEU A 83 1.23 -12.48 6.41
N LEU A 84 0.28 -13.42 6.42
CA LEU A 84 0.51 -14.81 6.72
C LEU A 84 -0.16 -15.68 5.66
N LYS A 85 0.40 -16.86 5.41
CA LYS A 85 -0.32 -17.97 4.77
C LYS A 85 -0.40 -19.16 5.72
N ALA A 86 -1.56 -19.77 5.84
CA ALA A 86 -1.70 -21.04 6.55
C ALA A 86 -1.08 -22.19 5.73
N ASP A 87 -0.43 -23.13 6.39
CA ASP A 87 0.10 -24.34 5.75
C ASP A 87 -1.06 -25.21 5.23
N ARG A 88 -0.92 -25.74 4.02
CA ARG A 88 -1.96 -26.56 3.38
C ARG A 88 -2.13 -27.93 4.02
N LEU A 89 -1.06 -28.46 4.62
CA LEU A 89 -1.05 -29.75 5.31
C LEU A 89 -1.45 -29.60 6.77
N ASP A 90 -1.18 -28.45 7.38
CA ASP A 90 -1.57 -28.12 8.74
C ASP A 90 -2.09 -26.67 8.84
N PRO A 91 -3.40 -26.44 8.72
CA PRO A 91 -3.98 -25.10 8.80
C PRO A 91 -3.81 -24.39 10.15
N GLN A 92 -3.31 -25.10 11.19
CA GLN A 92 -2.94 -24.50 12.46
C GLN A 92 -1.54 -23.88 12.44
N GLU A 93 -0.75 -24.13 11.41
CA GLU A 93 0.57 -23.53 11.20
C GLU A 93 0.49 -22.45 10.13
N ALA A 94 1.27 -21.38 10.31
CA ALA A 94 1.33 -20.26 9.40
C ALA A 94 2.77 -19.86 9.10
N THR A 95 3.00 -19.42 7.86
CA THR A 95 4.25 -18.83 7.39
C THR A 95 4.06 -17.33 7.19
N VAL A 96 4.99 -16.53 7.71
CA VAL A 96 5.02 -15.09 7.43
C VAL A 96 5.41 -14.84 5.98
N LEU A 97 4.55 -14.12 5.27
CA LEU A 97 4.78 -13.70 3.90
C LEU A 97 5.44 -12.32 3.81
N HIS A 98 4.99 -11.40 4.65
CA HIS A 98 5.42 -10.02 4.60
C HIS A 98 5.17 -9.34 5.95
N ILE A 99 6.05 -8.40 6.31
CA ILE A 99 5.95 -7.58 7.50
C ILE A 99 6.16 -6.13 7.07
N ARG A 100 5.18 -5.29 7.37
CA ARG A 100 5.28 -3.84 7.21
C ARG A 100 5.25 -3.18 8.58
N LYS A 101 6.28 -2.39 8.86
CA LYS A 101 6.40 -1.58 10.08
C LYS A 101 6.69 -0.13 9.71
N PRO A 102 6.33 0.84 10.54
CA PRO A 102 6.78 2.21 10.37
C PRO A 102 8.31 2.27 10.42
N GLU A 103 8.91 2.92 9.43
CA GLU A 103 10.35 3.20 9.40
C GLU A 103 10.69 4.46 10.19
N ARG A 104 11.99 4.67 10.45
CA ARG A 104 12.44 5.87 11.18
C ARG A 104 12.21 7.10 10.32
N GLY A 105 11.28 7.95 10.72
CA GLY A 105 10.90 9.15 9.99
C GLY A 105 9.45 9.12 9.51
N ASP A 106 8.86 7.93 9.47
CA ASP A 106 7.44 7.77 9.21
C ASP A 106 6.64 8.38 10.36
N GLY A 107 5.56 9.09 10.02
CA GLY A 107 4.54 9.48 10.99
C GLY A 107 3.82 8.24 11.54
N PRO A 108 2.86 8.43 12.47
CA PRO A 108 1.94 7.35 12.81
C PRO A 108 1.21 6.86 11.56
N ILE A 109 1.23 5.55 11.33
CA ILE A 109 0.56 4.87 10.20
C ILE A 109 -0.54 3.96 10.75
N MET A 110 -1.72 4.06 10.15
CA MET A 110 -2.81 3.11 10.31
C MET A 110 -2.83 2.16 9.11
N TYR A 111 -2.58 0.87 9.34
CA TYR A 111 -2.83 -0.16 8.33
C TYR A 111 -4.29 -0.58 8.38
N HIS A 112 -4.89 -0.74 7.20
CA HIS A 112 -6.25 -1.26 7.05
C HIS A 112 -6.22 -2.77 6.79
N VAL A 113 -7.39 -3.39 6.83
CA VAL A 113 -7.58 -4.77 6.39
C VAL A 113 -7.09 -4.92 4.95
N PRO A 114 -6.17 -5.85 4.66
CA PRO A 114 -5.74 -6.14 3.30
C PRO A 114 -6.91 -6.57 2.41
N GLU A 115 -6.84 -6.18 1.14
CA GLU A 115 -7.86 -6.52 0.14
C GLU A 115 -7.24 -7.29 -1.03
N VAL A 116 -8.05 -8.11 -1.71
CA VAL A 116 -7.66 -8.73 -2.98
C VAL A 116 -8.34 -8.01 -4.12
N ILE A 117 -7.54 -7.61 -5.10
CA ILE A 117 -7.97 -6.99 -6.35
C ILE A 117 -7.73 -7.99 -7.47
N GLU A 118 -8.80 -8.42 -8.13
CA GLU A 118 -8.68 -9.25 -9.33
C GLU A 118 -8.21 -8.39 -10.52
N THR A 119 -7.10 -8.77 -11.15
CA THR A 119 -6.51 -8.08 -12.29
C THR A 119 -6.21 -9.06 -13.43
N GLU A 120 -5.83 -8.57 -14.61
CA GLU A 120 -5.43 -9.44 -15.72
C GLU A 120 -4.15 -10.26 -15.46
N LEU A 121 -3.27 -9.80 -14.55
CA LEU A 121 -2.08 -10.56 -14.14
C LEU A 121 -2.41 -11.68 -13.15
N GLY A 122 -3.58 -11.62 -12.52
CA GLY A 122 -4.01 -12.46 -11.40
C GLY A 122 -4.44 -11.65 -10.17
N PRO A 123 -4.64 -12.32 -9.03
CA PRO A 123 -5.03 -11.67 -7.78
C PRO A 123 -3.87 -10.83 -7.23
N VAL A 124 -4.15 -9.56 -6.98
CA VAL A 124 -3.23 -8.60 -6.35
C VAL A 124 -3.68 -8.33 -4.93
N LEU A 125 -2.79 -8.60 -3.98
CA LEU A 125 -2.96 -8.22 -2.59
C LEU A 125 -2.63 -6.73 -2.44
N PHE A 126 -3.58 -5.97 -1.92
CA PHE A 126 -3.46 -4.54 -1.67
C PHE A 126 -3.39 -4.27 -0.16
N LEU A 127 -2.30 -3.63 0.25
CA LEU A 127 -2.09 -3.21 1.63
C LEU A 127 -2.21 -1.70 1.68
N ARG A 128 -3.25 -1.22 2.35
CA ARG A 128 -3.47 0.20 2.52
C ARG A 128 -2.88 0.67 3.82
N GLY A 129 -2.05 1.70 3.76
CA GLY A 129 -1.57 2.44 4.91
C GLY A 129 -2.05 3.88 4.88
N THR A 130 -2.36 4.46 6.04
CA THR A 130 -2.74 5.86 6.16
C THR A 130 -1.88 6.53 7.22
N GLY A 131 -0.97 7.39 6.77
CA GLY A 131 -0.14 8.22 7.64
C GLY A 131 -0.82 9.51 8.06
N SER A 132 -0.42 10.10 9.20
CA SER A 132 -0.78 11.49 9.50
C SER A 132 0.06 12.46 8.66
N GLY A 133 -0.57 13.19 7.75
CA GLY A 133 0.06 14.21 6.90
C GLY A 133 -1.01 15.06 6.20
N ASP A 134 -0.60 16.05 5.40
CA ASP A 134 -1.48 16.95 4.63
C ASP A 134 -2.23 16.26 3.46
N GLY A 135 -2.21 14.93 3.41
CA GLY A 135 -2.85 14.10 2.39
C GLY A 135 -2.01 13.88 1.13
N SER A 136 -0.86 14.56 0.98
CA SER A 136 -0.04 14.45 -0.24
C SER A 136 0.85 13.20 -0.31
N PHE A 137 0.89 12.39 0.76
CA PHE A 137 1.72 11.18 0.91
C PHE A 137 0.92 9.87 1.07
N GLN A 138 -0.38 9.85 0.72
CA GLN A 138 -1.22 8.65 0.94
C GLN A 138 -0.70 7.40 0.20
N PHE A 139 -0.08 7.57 -0.97
CA PHE A 139 0.49 6.46 -1.75
C PHE A 139 1.83 5.93 -1.21
N GLU A 140 2.48 6.59 -0.24
CA GLU A 140 3.78 6.12 0.28
C GLU A 140 3.67 4.85 1.13
N TYR A 141 2.46 4.54 1.59
CA TYR A 141 2.18 3.39 2.45
C TYR A 141 1.29 2.34 1.78
N ASP A 142 0.87 2.60 0.55
CA ASP A 142 0.10 1.65 -0.25
C ASP A 142 1.05 0.68 -0.95
N GLU A 143 0.83 -0.62 -0.73
CA GLU A 143 1.63 -1.68 -1.34
C GLU A 143 0.76 -2.63 -2.15
N HIS A 144 1.31 -3.09 -3.27
CA HIS A 144 0.62 -3.95 -4.22
C HIS A 144 1.51 -5.16 -4.52
N TRP A 145 0.97 -6.35 -4.24
CA TRP A 145 1.71 -7.60 -4.37
C TRP A 145 0.90 -8.58 -5.23
N LEU A 146 1.44 -8.99 -6.36
CA LEU A 146 0.87 -10.07 -7.16
C LEU A 146 1.04 -11.39 -6.41
N TRP A 147 -0.07 -12.11 -6.21
CA TRP A 147 0.00 -13.48 -5.72
C TRP A 147 0.28 -14.44 -6.86
N ARG A 148 1.41 -15.14 -6.80
CA ARG A 148 1.80 -16.12 -7.82
C ARG A 148 2.52 -17.30 -7.18
N SER A 149 2.01 -18.51 -7.43
CA SER A 149 2.66 -19.76 -7.02
C SER A 149 2.95 -19.86 -5.51
N GLY A 150 2.03 -19.37 -4.67
CA GLY A 150 2.20 -19.45 -3.22
C GLY A 150 3.09 -18.36 -2.60
N ALA A 151 3.43 -17.32 -3.36
CA ALA A 151 4.31 -16.23 -2.95
C ALA A 151 3.76 -14.86 -3.37
N LEU A 152 4.19 -13.84 -2.64
CA LEU A 152 3.96 -12.43 -2.97
C LEU A 152 5.09 -11.94 -3.87
N VAL A 153 4.73 -11.33 -5.00
CA VAL A 153 5.64 -10.71 -5.96
C VAL A 153 5.34 -9.22 -6.00
N PRO A 154 6.31 -8.33 -5.76
CA PRO A 154 6.05 -6.89 -5.72
C PRO A 154 5.63 -6.37 -7.11
N LEU A 155 4.63 -5.49 -7.14
CA LEU A 155 4.23 -4.75 -8.34
C LEU A 155 4.68 -3.30 -8.24
N ASP A 156 5.19 -2.75 -9.35
CA ASP A 156 5.37 -1.30 -9.49
C ASP A 156 4.12 -0.69 -10.12
N VAL A 157 3.26 -0.12 -9.28
CA VAL A 157 2.01 0.54 -9.73
C VAL A 157 2.11 2.07 -9.76
N HIS A 158 3.27 2.63 -9.42
CA HIS A 158 3.49 4.07 -9.26
C HIS A 158 4.59 4.62 -10.19
N GLY A 159 5.37 3.76 -10.84
CA GLY A 159 6.43 4.15 -11.77
C GLY A 159 5.98 5.03 -12.94
N TRP A 160 4.69 5.01 -13.28
CA TRP A 160 4.10 5.86 -14.33
C TRP A 160 3.96 7.34 -13.94
N LEU A 161 3.97 7.68 -12.66
CA LEU A 161 3.66 9.04 -12.18
C LEU A 161 4.64 10.09 -12.67
N TYR A 162 5.94 9.78 -12.58
CA TYR A 162 6.98 10.73 -12.98
C TYR A 162 6.95 10.98 -14.50
N PRO A 163 6.98 9.95 -15.37
CA PRO A 163 6.79 10.14 -16.80
C PRO A 163 5.49 10.87 -17.16
N MET A 164 4.42 10.63 -16.41
CA MET A 164 3.14 11.30 -16.65
C MET A 164 3.22 12.80 -16.35
N ARG A 165 3.89 13.21 -15.26
CA ARG A 165 4.10 14.62 -14.93
C ARG A 165 4.88 15.36 -16.01
N GLU A 166 5.86 14.72 -16.65
CA GLU A 166 6.63 15.32 -17.76
C GLU A 166 5.82 15.45 -19.06
N ARG A 167 4.72 14.68 -19.20
CA ARG A 167 3.87 14.67 -20.40
C ARG A 167 2.62 15.55 -20.27
N MET A 168 2.36 16.09 -19.08
CA MET A 168 1.22 17.00 -18.87
C MET A 168 1.36 18.24 -19.75
N PRO A 169 0.26 18.75 -20.34
CA PRO A 169 0.30 20.02 -21.06
C PRO A 169 0.78 21.17 -20.17
N ASP A 170 1.47 22.14 -20.78
CA ASP A 170 1.97 23.32 -20.07
C ASP A 170 0.85 24.04 -19.32
N GLY A 171 1.13 24.44 -18.07
CA GLY A 171 0.18 25.10 -17.20
C GLY A 171 -0.73 24.16 -16.40
N PHE A 172 -0.67 22.85 -16.62
CA PHE A 172 -1.43 21.85 -15.88
C PHE A 172 -0.54 20.93 -15.03
N ALA A 173 -1.04 20.47 -13.89
CA ALA A 173 -0.33 19.54 -13.02
C ALA A 173 -1.31 18.57 -12.33
N LEU A 174 -0.91 17.30 -12.18
CA LEU A 174 -1.63 16.34 -11.35
C LEU A 174 -1.27 16.56 -9.87
N LYS A 175 -2.22 17.05 -9.07
CA LYS A 175 -2.02 17.36 -7.65
C LYS A 175 -2.12 16.15 -6.72
N GLY A 176 -2.88 15.14 -7.13
CA GLY A 176 -3.15 13.97 -6.30
C GLY A 176 -3.34 12.71 -7.13
N ILE A 177 -3.18 11.57 -6.45
CA ILE A 177 -3.48 10.26 -7.00
C ILE A 177 -4.54 9.69 -6.08
N GLY A 178 -5.77 9.64 -6.57
CA GLY A 178 -6.84 8.88 -5.94
C GLY A 178 -6.55 7.37 -5.91
N ASP A 179 -7.52 6.63 -5.41
CA ASP A 179 -7.50 5.18 -5.30
C ASP A 179 -7.25 4.49 -6.66
N LEU A 180 -6.20 3.65 -6.73
CA LEU A 180 -5.84 2.90 -7.94
C LEU A 180 -6.56 1.57 -8.08
N ARG A 181 -7.37 1.12 -7.10
CA ARG A 181 -8.02 -0.19 -7.15
C ARG A 181 -8.81 -0.43 -8.43
N ASP A 182 -9.60 0.56 -8.85
CA ASP A 182 -10.37 0.45 -10.10
C ASP A 182 -9.48 0.50 -11.34
N ALA A 183 -8.38 1.24 -11.28
CA ALA A 183 -7.40 1.28 -12.36
C ALA A 183 -6.67 -0.06 -12.52
N LEU A 184 -6.37 -0.77 -11.42
CA LEU A 184 -5.76 -2.10 -11.47
C LEU A 184 -6.72 -3.17 -12.03
N ARG A 185 -8.03 -3.01 -11.82
CA ARG A 185 -9.07 -3.89 -12.39
C ARG A 185 -9.31 -3.64 -13.88
N THR A 186 -9.35 -2.36 -14.27
CA THR A 186 -9.87 -1.94 -15.59
C THR A 186 -8.80 -1.40 -16.53
N LEU A 187 -7.57 -1.24 -16.05
CA LEU A 187 -6.48 -0.54 -16.71
C LEU A 187 -6.84 0.89 -17.14
N THR A 188 -7.80 1.50 -16.46
CA THR A 188 -8.23 2.87 -16.75
C THR A 188 -8.30 3.65 -15.45
N TYR A 189 -7.63 4.80 -15.42
CA TYR A 189 -7.67 5.73 -14.32
C TYR A 189 -8.27 7.06 -14.75
N VAL A 190 -9.13 7.63 -13.92
CA VAL A 190 -9.75 8.93 -14.16
C VAL A 190 -9.52 9.80 -12.93
N SER A 191 -8.79 10.89 -13.11
CA SER A 191 -8.54 11.88 -12.06
C SER A 191 -9.19 13.20 -12.41
N ARG A 192 -9.75 13.85 -11.38
CA ARG A 192 -10.20 15.25 -11.43
C ARG A 192 -9.23 16.18 -10.70
N ASP A 193 -8.10 15.65 -10.23
CA ASP A 193 -7.10 16.39 -9.47
C ASP A 193 -6.07 17.07 -10.37
N VAL A 194 -6.53 17.56 -11.53
CA VAL A 194 -5.72 18.34 -12.46
C VAL A 194 -5.84 19.80 -12.06
N ALA A 195 -4.73 20.43 -11.71
CA ALA A 195 -4.68 21.83 -11.31
C ALA A 195 -4.05 22.71 -12.39
N VAL A 196 -4.43 23.99 -12.39
CA VAL A 196 -3.76 25.07 -13.12
C VAL A 196 -2.99 25.99 -12.18
N ALA A 197 -2.19 26.90 -12.75
CA ALA A 197 -1.50 27.92 -11.97
C ALA A 197 -2.49 28.77 -11.15
N GLY A 198 -2.26 28.84 -9.84
CA GLY A 198 -3.12 29.59 -8.90
C GLY A 198 -4.18 28.74 -8.17
N ASP A 199 -4.38 27.48 -8.57
CA ASP A 199 -5.24 26.57 -7.82
C ASP A 199 -4.69 26.29 -6.42
N LEU A 200 -5.59 26.26 -5.43
CA LEU A 200 -5.30 25.75 -4.10
C LEU A 200 -5.33 24.21 -4.12
N ASP A 201 -4.58 23.57 -3.24
CA ASP A 201 -4.44 22.10 -3.22
C ASP A 201 -5.77 21.35 -3.02
N CYS A 202 -6.76 21.98 -2.38
CA CYS A 202 -8.07 21.38 -2.14
C CYS A 202 -9.07 21.52 -3.30
N CYS A 203 -8.79 22.36 -4.30
CA CYS A 203 -9.75 22.75 -5.34
C CYS A 203 -9.10 22.79 -6.74
N PRO A 204 -8.64 21.65 -7.28
CA PRO A 204 -8.14 21.58 -8.65
C PRO A 204 -9.26 21.93 -9.65
N SER A 205 -8.96 22.83 -10.59
CA SER A 205 -9.92 23.34 -11.58
C SER A 205 -9.55 23.02 -13.03
N GLY A 206 -8.39 22.39 -13.25
CA GLY A 206 -7.84 22.07 -14.56
C GLY A 206 -8.48 20.90 -15.30
N GLY A 207 -9.70 20.50 -14.94
CA GLY A 207 -10.50 19.50 -15.67
C GLY A 207 -10.26 18.04 -15.27
N THR A 208 -10.36 17.13 -16.24
CA THR A 208 -10.28 15.68 -16.03
C THR A 208 -9.14 15.07 -16.84
N LEU A 209 -8.37 14.20 -16.20
CA LEU A 209 -7.35 13.37 -16.83
C LEU A 209 -7.82 11.93 -16.86
N ARG A 210 -7.88 11.33 -18.06
CA ARG A 210 -8.10 9.90 -18.26
C ARG A 210 -6.79 9.26 -18.70
N ILE A 211 -6.37 8.21 -18.02
CA ILE A 211 -5.16 7.45 -18.33
C ILE A 211 -5.56 6.02 -18.63
N ARG A 212 -5.06 5.46 -19.73
CA ARG A 212 -5.10 4.03 -20.01
C ARG A 212 -3.74 3.44 -19.67
N PHE A 213 -3.77 2.34 -18.96
CA PHE A 213 -2.59 1.61 -18.56
C PHE A 213 -2.43 0.31 -19.35
N GLU A 214 -1.23 -0.21 -19.31
CA GLU A 214 -0.90 -1.59 -19.67
C GLU A 214 0.08 -2.15 -18.63
N TRP A 215 0.13 -3.47 -18.51
CA TRP A 215 1.18 -4.14 -17.76
C TRP A 215 2.38 -4.43 -18.68
N ASP A 216 3.55 -3.92 -18.29
CA ASP A 216 4.84 -4.45 -18.77
C ASP A 216 5.44 -5.31 -17.66
N ASP A 217 5.25 -6.62 -17.77
CA ASP A 217 5.57 -7.62 -16.75
C ASP A 217 4.92 -7.30 -15.39
N LEU A 218 5.70 -6.79 -14.43
CA LEU A 218 5.26 -6.44 -13.07
C LEU A 218 5.11 -4.93 -12.86
N THR A 219 5.16 -4.14 -13.93
CA THR A 219 5.10 -2.67 -13.89
C THR A 219 3.87 -2.14 -14.62
N LEU A 220 3.08 -1.31 -13.95
CA LEU A 220 1.96 -0.59 -14.56
C LEU A 220 2.48 0.64 -15.31
N ARG A 221 2.21 0.73 -16.61
CA ARG A 221 2.69 1.80 -17.49
C ARG A 221 1.56 2.54 -18.18
N VAL A 222 1.78 3.82 -18.48
CA VAL A 222 0.86 4.64 -19.27
C VAL A 222 0.97 4.22 -20.74
N GLU A 223 -0.07 3.56 -21.24
CA GLU A 223 -0.27 3.33 -22.68
C GLU A 223 -0.63 4.66 -23.36
N SER A 224 -1.67 5.32 -22.85
CA SER A 224 -2.15 6.60 -23.37
C SER A 224 -2.81 7.43 -22.29
N PHE A 225 -2.95 8.74 -22.53
CA PHE A 225 -3.75 9.61 -21.69
C PHE A 225 -4.47 10.65 -22.53
N GLU A 226 -5.57 11.14 -21.99
CA GLU A 226 -6.42 12.18 -22.56
C GLU A 226 -6.71 13.18 -21.45
N HIS A 227 -6.45 14.45 -21.71
CA HIS A 227 -6.79 15.54 -20.80
C HIS A 227 -7.93 16.35 -21.43
N ASP A 228 -9.04 16.44 -20.69
CA ASP A 228 -10.15 17.33 -21.00
C ASP A 228 -10.11 18.48 -19.98
N PRO A 229 -9.66 19.69 -20.37
CA PRO A 229 -9.57 20.82 -19.46
C PRO A 229 -10.95 21.27 -18.94
N GLY A 230 -12.05 20.82 -19.55
CA GLY A 230 -13.35 21.45 -19.39
C GLY A 230 -13.34 22.83 -20.05
N GLY A 231 -14.48 23.28 -20.60
CA GLY A 231 -14.57 24.50 -21.41
C GLY A 231 -14.35 25.84 -20.69
N GLN A 232 -13.48 25.91 -19.68
CA GLN A 232 -13.14 27.13 -18.93
C GLN A 232 -11.63 27.38 -18.93
N VAL A 233 -11.02 27.51 -20.10
CA VAL A 233 -9.75 28.24 -20.21
C VAL A 233 -10.12 29.72 -20.35
N PRO A 234 -9.81 30.61 -19.39
CA PRO A 234 -9.92 32.05 -19.62
C PRO A 234 -8.95 32.39 -20.75
N ALA A 235 -9.44 32.99 -21.83
CA ALA A 235 -8.58 33.56 -22.85
C ALA A 235 -7.65 34.60 -22.20
N GLU A 236 -6.36 34.53 -22.51
CA GLU A 236 -5.38 35.58 -22.21
C GLU A 236 -5.78 36.94 -22.81
#